data_AF-A0A947TKU2-F1
#
_entry.id   AF-A0A947TKU2-F1
#
_cell.length_a   1.000
_cell.length_b   1.000
_cell.length_c   1.000
_cell.angle_alpha   90.00
_cell.angle_beta   90.00
_cell.angle_gamma   90.00
#
_symmetry.space_group_name_H-M   'P 1'
#
loop_
_entity.id
_entity.type
_entity.pdbx_description
1 polymer ?
#
loop_
_entity_poly.entity_id
_entity_poly.type
_entity_poly.pdbx_seq_one_letter_code
_entity_poly.pdbx_strand_id
1 'polypeptide(L)'
;MKKAKDLNELIDLVHEAVYEVDELRACLEHDDDEAATYTPYLDSLDSMLRELHESMASGKYSGVGQGADLAFMPLFKQHERSIPFRELLRTINATHREGYEA
;
A
#
# COMPACT_ATOMS: atom_id res chain seq x y z
N MET A 1 10.42 -8.54 -2.13
CA MET A 1 10.66 -8.00 -0.77
C MET A 1 10.32 -9.08 0.25
N LYS A 2 10.72 -8.94 1.52
CA LYS A 2 10.38 -9.89 2.59
C LYS A 2 9.20 -9.37 3.40
N LYS A 3 8.39 -10.26 3.97
CA LYS A 3 7.33 -9.90 4.92
C LYS A 3 7.95 -9.18 6.13
N ALA A 4 7.20 -8.26 6.74
CA ALA A 4 7.60 -7.67 8.02
C ALA A 4 7.61 -8.73 9.14
N LYS A 5 8.50 -8.55 10.13
CA LYS A 5 8.68 -9.45 11.29
C LYS A 5 7.79 -9.11 12.48
N ASP A 6 7.33 -7.87 12.56
CA ASP A 6 6.46 -7.41 13.62
C ASP A 6 5.55 -6.25 13.14
N LEU A 7 4.72 -5.74 14.06
CA LEU A 7 3.76 -4.68 13.75
C LEU A 7 4.46 -3.37 13.37
N ASN A 8 5.61 -3.07 13.95
CA ASN A 8 6.33 -1.83 13.64
C ASN A 8 6.90 -1.89 12.23
N GLU A 9 7.53 -3.01 11.86
CA GLU A 9 7.99 -3.20 10.47
C GLU A 9 6.82 -3.17 9.48
N LEU A 10 5.64 -3.67 9.84
CA LEU A 10 4.45 -3.55 9.00
C LEU A 10 3.98 -2.09 8.87
N ILE A 11 3.97 -1.33 9.97
CA ILE A 11 3.67 0.11 9.96
C ILE A 11 4.64 0.84 9.03
N ASP A 12 5.93 0.54 9.13
CA ASP A 12 6.97 1.15 8.30
C ASP A 12 6.75 0.85 6.81
N LEU A 13 6.40 -0.38 6.43
CA LEU A 13 6.07 -0.72 5.04
C LEU A 13 4.84 0.04 4.54
N VAL A 14 3.79 0.19 5.37
CA VAL A 14 2.60 0.96 4.97
C VAL A 14 2.95 2.44 4.82
N HIS A 15 3.79 2.98 5.69
CA HIS A 15 4.28 4.35 5.58
C HIS A 15 5.15 4.56 4.32
N GLU A 16 6.01 3.60 3.99
CA GLU A 16 6.77 3.57 2.73
C GLU A 16 5.82 3.60 1.53
N ALA A 17 4.71 2.87 1.57
CA ALA A 17 3.73 2.89 0.47
C ALA A 17 3.03 4.25 0.32
N VAL A 18 2.79 4.96 1.42
CA VAL A 18 2.28 6.34 1.37
C VAL A 18 3.34 7.27 0.75
N TYR A 19 4.60 7.12 1.12
CA TYR A 19 5.71 7.87 0.54
C TYR A 19 5.83 7.63 -0.97
N GLU A 20 5.78 6.38 -1.42
CA GLU A 20 5.84 6.02 -2.85
C GLU A 20 4.69 6.62 -3.68
N VAL A 21 3.50 6.77 -3.08
CA VAL A 21 2.38 7.48 -3.72
C VAL A 21 2.67 8.98 -3.86
N ASP A 22 3.24 9.60 -2.84
CA ASP A 22 3.60 11.02 -2.86
C ASP A 22 4.73 11.30 -3.85
N GLU A 23 5.76 10.45 -3.90
CA GLU A 23 6.85 10.53 -4.89
C GLU A 23 6.33 10.34 -6.31
N LEU A 24 5.45 9.35 -6.52
CA LEU A 24 4.82 9.16 -7.83
C LEU A 24 4.04 10.41 -8.22
N ARG A 25 3.24 10.99 -7.32
CA ARG A 25 2.49 12.23 -7.60
C ARG A 25 3.43 13.38 -7.97
N ALA A 26 4.56 13.54 -7.27
CA ALA A 26 5.56 14.55 -7.57
C ALA A 26 6.20 14.35 -8.96
N CYS A 27 6.46 13.10 -9.38
CA CYS A 27 6.96 12.81 -10.73
C CYS A 27 5.97 13.20 -11.84
N LEU A 28 4.66 13.17 -11.56
CA LEU A 28 3.60 13.43 -12.54
C LEU A 28 3.27 14.92 -12.72
N GLU A 29 3.80 15.82 -11.88
CA GLU A 29 3.42 17.25 -11.87
C GLU A 29 3.69 18.00 -13.18
N HIS A 30 4.50 17.43 -14.08
CA HIS A 30 4.89 18.05 -15.35
C HIS A 30 4.65 17.18 -16.59
N ASP A 31 4.00 16.02 -16.45
CA ASP A 31 3.71 15.09 -17.55
C ASP A 31 2.25 14.63 -17.52
N ASP A 32 1.39 15.36 -18.25
CA ASP A 32 -0.06 15.11 -18.30
C ASP A 32 -0.41 13.75 -18.94
N ASP A 33 0.40 13.29 -19.91
CA ASP A 33 0.18 12.01 -20.59
C ASP A 33 0.50 10.84 -19.66
N GLU A 34 1.60 10.95 -18.90
CA GLU A 34 1.94 9.99 -17.87
C GLU A 34 0.93 10.04 -16.71
N ALA A 35 0.52 11.23 -16.27
CA ALA A 35 -0.45 11.42 -15.20
C ALA A 35 -1.78 10.71 -15.47
N ALA A 36 -2.28 10.76 -16.71
CA ALA A 36 -3.51 10.09 -17.12
C ALA A 36 -3.52 8.57 -16.86
N THR A 37 -2.35 7.93 -16.78
CA THR A 37 -2.22 6.50 -16.43
C THR A 37 -2.57 6.23 -14.97
N TYR A 38 -2.28 7.16 -14.07
CA TYR A 38 -2.32 6.99 -12.62
C TYR A 38 -3.55 7.65 -11.98
N THR A 39 -4.03 8.76 -12.54
CA THR A 39 -5.21 9.50 -12.06
C THR A 39 -6.43 8.61 -11.74
N PRO A 40 -6.75 7.53 -12.49
CA PRO A 40 -7.92 6.71 -12.20
C PRO A 40 -7.92 6.01 -10.83
N TYR A 41 -6.75 5.83 -10.20
CA TYR A 41 -6.62 5.07 -8.97
C TYR A 41 -5.77 5.72 -7.88
N LEU A 42 -4.91 6.68 -8.22
CA LEU A 42 -3.87 7.19 -7.31
C LEU A 42 -4.46 7.78 -6.02
N ASP A 43 -5.48 8.64 -6.12
CA ASP A 43 -6.09 9.28 -4.94
C ASP A 43 -6.85 8.28 -4.05
N SER A 44 -7.47 7.26 -4.66
CA SER A 44 -8.15 6.20 -3.91
C SER A 44 -7.14 5.32 -3.18
N LEU A 45 -6.03 4.97 -3.85
CA LEU A 45 -4.95 4.20 -3.25
C LEU A 45 -4.30 4.97 -2.09
N ASP A 46 -4.00 6.26 -2.28
CA ASP A 46 -3.47 7.17 -1.27
C ASP A 46 -4.34 7.16 0.00
N SER A 47 -5.64 7.40 -0.18
CA SER A 47 -6.59 7.45 0.93
C SER A 47 -6.64 6.14 1.72
N MET A 48 -6.73 4.99 1.02
CA MET A 48 -6.76 3.68 1.67
C MET A 48 -5.46 3.35 2.42
N LEU A 49 -4.30 3.74 1.88
CA LEU A 49 -3.01 3.52 2.55
C LEU A 49 -2.86 4.39 3.79
N ARG A 50 -3.29 5.66 3.73
CA ARG A 50 -3.28 6.57 4.89
C ARG A 50 -4.23 6.11 5.99
N GLU A 51 -5.44 5.67 5.63
CA GLU A 51 -6.40 5.09 6.59
C GLU A 51 -5.83 3.83 7.26
N LEU A 52 -5.19 2.96 6.47
CA LEU A 52 -4.52 1.76 7.00
C LEU A 52 -3.41 2.15 7.98
N HIS A 53 -2.53 3.07 7.58
CA HIS A 53 -1.44 3.57 8.42
C HIS A 53 -1.97 4.17 9.72
N GLU A 54 -2.98 5.03 9.67
CA GLU A 54 -3.61 5.62 10.85
C GLU A 54 -4.20 4.56 11.77
N SER A 55 -4.87 3.54 11.22
CA SER A 55 -5.43 2.44 12.01
C SER A 55 -4.34 1.67 12.78
N MET A 56 -3.17 1.49 12.17
CA MET A 56 -2.03 0.82 12.79
C MET A 56 -1.34 1.72 13.83
N ALA A 57 -1.06 2.97 13.49
CA ALA A 57 -0.41 3.94 14.37
C ALA A 57 -1.25 4.26 15.62
N SER A 58 -2.58 4.22 15.49
CA SER A 58 -3.51 4.41 16.62
C SER A 58 -3.76 3.15 17.45
N GLY A 59 -3.15 2.02 17.09
CA GLY A 59 -3.31 0.74 17.79
C GLY A 59 -4.67 0.06 17.59
N LYS A 60 -5.49 0.52 16.64
CA LYS A 60 -6.81 -0.05 16.33
C LYS A 60 -6.74 -1.25 15.37
N TYR A 61 -5.64 -1.37 14.64
CA TYR A 61 -5.43 -2.44 13.69
C TYR A 61 -5.18 -3.78 14.40
N SER A 62 -5.91 -4.82 13.99
CA SER A 62 -5.82 -6.17 14.53
C SER A 62 -5.90 -7.28 13.47
N GLY A 63 -5.73 -6.92 12.19
CA GLY A 63 -6.02 -7.82 11.05
C GLY A 63 -4.92 -8.83 10.68
N VAL A 64 -3.75 -8.79 11.30
CA VAL A 64 -2.60 -9.64 10.92
C VAL A 64 -2.91 -11.13 11.10
N GLY A 65 -2.64 -11.93 10.07
CA GLY A 65 -2.77 -13.38 10.07
C GLY A 65 -4.21 -13.88 10.04
N GLN A 66 -5.19 -13.02 9.74
CA GLN A 66 -6.62 -13.39 9.70
C GLN A 66 -7.06 -13.98 8.35
N GLY A 67 -6.17 -14.07 7.37
CA GLY A 67 -6.45 -14.69 6.06
C GLY A 67 -7.26 -13.82 5.09
N ALA A 68 -7.72 -12.64 5.50
CA ALA A 68 -8.35 -11.67 4.62
C ALA A 68 -7.32 -10.87 3.80
N ASP A 69 -7.73 -10.37 2.64
CA ASP A 69 -6.96 -9.38 1.87
C ASP A 69 -7.28 -7.97 2.41
N LEU A 70 -6.31 -7.05 2.30
CA LEU A 70 -6.50 -5.63 2.62
C LEU A 70 -7.50 -4.96 1.67
N ALA A 71 -8.17 -3.91 2.15
CA ALA A 71 -9.23 -3.20 1.42
C ALA A 71 -8.76 -2.64 0.07
N PHE A 72 -7.48 -2.29 -0.08
CA PHE A 72 -6.93 -1.78 -1.35
C PHE A 72 -6.74 -2.88 -2.42
N MET A 73 -6.80 -4.17 -2.06
CA MET A 73 -6.45 -5.25 -2.98
C MET A 73 -7.31 -5.35 -4.25
N PRO A 74 -8.64 -5.09 -4.24
CA PRO A 74 -9.43 -5.03 -5.46
C PRO A 74 -8.94 -3.94 -6.43
N LEU A 75 -8.66 -2.74 -5.93
CA LEU A 75 -8.11 -1.63 -6.74
C LEU A 75 -6.71 -1.99 -7.26
N PHE A 76 -5.86 -2.53 -6.39
CA PHE A 76 -4.52 -2.99 -6.75
C PHE A 76 -4.56 -4.01 -7.89
N LYS A 77 -5.40 -5.05 -7.79
CA LYS A 77 -5.50 -6.09 -8.83
C LYS A 77 -5.93 -5.53 -10.20
N GLN A 78 -6.75 -4.47 -10.21
CA GLN A 78 -7.18 -3.81 -11.44
C GLN A 78 -6.06 -3.02 -12.12
N HIS A 79 -5.16 -2.41 -11.34
CA HIS A 79 -4.12 -1.49 -11.82
C HIS A 79 -2.68 -2.01 -11.63
N GLU A 80 -2.52 -3.27 -11.23
CA GLU A 80 -1.25 -3.86 -10.77
C GLU A 80 -0.07 -3.65 -11.72
N ARG A 81 -0.32 -3.68 -13.04
CA ARG A 81 0.73 -3.54 -14.05
C ARG A 81 1.26 -2.11 -14.16
N SER A 82 0.44 -1.13 -13.81
CA SER A 82 0.79 0.29 -13.87
C SER A 82 1.49 0.76 -12.59
N ILE A 83 1.28 0.09 -11.45
CA ILE A 83 1.83 0.53 -10.17
C ILE A 83 3.34 0.24 -10.08
N PRO A 84 4.21 1.26 -9.95
CA PRO A 84 5.66 1.06 -9.93
C PRO A 84 6.15 0.36 -8.65
N PHE A 85 5.49 0.58 -7.52
CA PHE A 85 5.78 -0.03 -6.20
C PHE A 85 4.88 -1.25 -5.88
N ARG A 86 4.40 -1.97 -6.91
CA ARG A 86 3.47 -3.11 -6.73
C ARG A 86 3.96 -4.21 -5.78
N GLU A 87 5.28 -4.43 -5.72
CA GLU A 87 5.87 -5.46 -4.85
C GLU A 87 5.78 -5.08 -3.37
N LEU A 88 5.82 -3.78 -3.06
CA LEU A 88 5.60 -3.27 -1.70
C LEU A 88 4.16 -3.55 -1.26
N LEU A 89 3.17 -3.19 -2.09
CA LEU A 89 1.75 -3.46 -1.80
C LEU A 89 1.45 -4.96 -1.64
N ARG A 90 2.05 -5.81 -2.48
CA ARG A 90 1.95 -7.27 -2.35
C ARG A 90 2.53 -7.76 -1.03
N THR A 91 3.66 -7.21 -0.62
CA THR A 91 4.34 -7.59 0.62
C THR A 91 3.52 -7.18 1.84
N ILE A 92 2.99 -5.96 1.85
CA ILE A 92 2.08 -5.48 2.91
C ILE A 92 0.86 -6.42 3.02
N ASN A 93 0.22 -6.74 1.90
CA ASN A 93 -0.94 -7.65 1.91
C ASN A 93 -0.56 -9.07 2.33
N ALA A 94 0.60 -9.58 1.91
CA ALA A 94 1.08 -10.90 2.33
C ALA A 94 1.33 -10.94 3.84
N THR A 95 1.97 -9.92 4.43
CA THR A 95 2.14 -9.82 5.89
C THR A 95 0.80 -9.72 6.61
N HIS A 96 -0.13 -8.88 6.12
CA HIS A 96 -1.48 -8.78 6.69
C HIS A 96 -2.19 -10.14 6.66
N ARG A 97 -2.22 -10.81 5.51
CA ARG A 97 -3.00 -12.02 5.30
C ARG A 97 -2.41 -13.24 6.00
N GLU A 98 -1.10 -13.41 5.91
CA GLU A 98 -0.40 -14.65 6.29
C GLU A 98 0.35 -14.52 7.61
N GLY A 99 0.40 -13.32 8.19
CA GLY A 99 1.22 -13.03 9.37
C GLY A 99 2.66 -12.68 9.03
N TYR A 100 3.46 -12.45 10.08
CA TYR A 100 4.84 -11.97 9.98
C TYR A 100 5.80 -12.96 9.32
N GLU A 101 7.01 -12.49 8.97
CA GLU A 101 8.14 -13.36 8.62
C GLU A 101 8.40 -14.34 9.80
N ALA A 102 8.59 -15.62 9.47
CA ALA A 102 8.81 -16.69 10.43
C ALA A 102 10.28 -16.82 10.83
#